data_AF-A0A432RYV1-F1
#
_entry.id   AF-A0A432RYV1-F1
#
_cell.length_a   1.000
_cell.length_b   1.000
_cell.length_c   1.000
_cell.angle_alpha   90.00
_cell.angle_beta   90.00
_cell.angle_gamma   90.00
#
_symmetry.space_group_name_H-M   'P 1'
#
loop_
_entity.id
_entity.type
_entity.pdbx_description
1 polymer ?
#
loop_
_entity_poly.entity_id
_entity_poly.type
_entity_poly.pdbx_seq_one_letter_code
_entity_poly.pdbx_strand_id
1 'polypeptide(L)' 'MVKKEEEKYKLKELGDKYLKKTFRDERYILEGMKIDKNLSDDTELTKEEFLKIVEEFKKKKLEV' A
#
# COMPACT_ATOMS: atom_id res chain seq x y z
N MET A 1 -13.94 -22.97 14.73
CA MET A 1 -12.85 -22.59 13.81
C MET A 1 -13.39 -21.52 12.88
N VAL A 2 -13.05 -20.24 13.08
CA VAL A 2 -13.40 -19.20 12.11
C VAL A 2 -12.32 -19.23 11.04
N LYS A 3 -12.67 -19.72 9.85
CA LYS A 3 -11.83 -19.51 8.65
C LYS A 3 -11.79 -17.99 8.45
N LYS A 4 -10.70 -17.34 8.87
CA LYS A 4 -10.42 -15.97 8.45
C LYS A 4 -10.01 -16.07 6.99
N GLU A 5 -10.97 -15.88 6.11
CA GLU A 5 -10.68 -15.60 4.71
C GLU A 5 -9.89 -14.28 4.70
N GLU A 6 -8.62 -14.32 4.31
CA GLU A 6 -7.80 -13.12 4.21
C GLU A 6 -8.34 -12.27 3.07
N GLU A 7 -9.12 -11.26 3.44
CA GLU A 7 -9.73 -10.28 2.54
C GLU A 7 -8.61 -9.51 1.81
N LYS A 8 -8.45 -9.81 0.52
CA LYS A 8 -7.56 -9.10 -0.38
C LYS A 8 -8.29 -7.92 -1.00
N TYR A 9 -7.56 -6.84 -1.20
CA TYR A 9 -8.09 -5.62 -1.76
C TYR A 9 -7.14 -5.10 -2.83
N LYS A 10 -7.68 -4.30 -3.75
CA LYS A 10 -6.87 -3.64 -4.77
C LYS A 10 -5.97 -2.57 -4.16
N LEU A 11 -4.75 -2.42 -4.68
CA LEU A 11 -3.79 -1.42 -4.23
C LEU A 11 -4.38 -0.01 -4.17
N LYS A 12 -5.16 0.38 -5.19
CA LYS A 12 -5.84 1.68 -5.21
C LYS A 12 -6.82 1.87 -4.06
N GLU A 13 -7.57 0.82 -3.72
CA GLU A 13 -8.53 0.84 -2.63
C GLU A 13 -7.82 0.87 -1.27
N LEU A 14 -6.77 0.07 -1.10
CA LEU A 14 -5.91 0.11 0.09
C LEU A 14 -5.27 1.50 0.26
N GLY A 15 -4.84 2.11 -0.83
CA GLY A 15 -4.44 3.51 -0.90
C GLY A 15 -5.49 4.43 -0.32
N ASP A 16 -6.65 4.56 -0.98
CA ASP A 16 -7.71 5.49 -0.60
C ASP A 16 -8.20 5.27 0.85
N LYS A 17 -8.20 4.01 1.32
CA LYS A 17 -8.64 3.63 2.66
C LYS A 17 -7.61 3.95 3.75
N TYR A 18 -6.32 3.73 3.50
CA TYR A 18 -5.27 3.77 4.54
C TYR A 18 -4.28 4.95 4.40
N LEU A 19 -4.10 5.54 3.22
CA LEU A 19 -3.19 6.66 2.98
C LEU A 19 -3.91 8.02 2.98
N LYS A 20 -5.15 8.12 2.46
CA LYS A 20 -5.89 9.38 2.21
C LYS A 20 -6.14 10.22 3.44
N LYS A 21 -6.39 9.56 4.57
CA LYS A 21 -6.67 10.24 5.85
C LYS A 21 -5.41 10.76 6.54
N THR A 22 -4.24 10.30 6.11
CA THR A 22 -2.99 10.46 6.87
C THR A 22 -1.93 11.26 6.10
N PHE A 23 -1.97 11.32 4.77
CA PHE A 23 -0.92 11.92 3.94
C PHE A 23 -1.45 12.89 2.88
N ARG A 24 -0.88 14.09 2.79
CA ARG A 24 -1.01 14.98 1.60
C ARG A 24 -0.40 14.32 0.34
N ASP A 25 0.53 13.40 0.56
CA ASP A 25 1.34 12.72 -0.44
C ASP A 25 0.86 11.30 -0.77
N GLU A 26 -0.41 10.96 -0.50
CA GLU A 26 -0.97 9.63 -0.82
C GLU A 26 -0.66 9.20 -2.27
N ARG A 27 -0.87 10.11 -3.23
CA ARG A 27 -0.58 9.85 -4.65
C ARG A 27 0.90 9.54 -4.86
N TYR A 28 1.79 10.26 -4.19
CA TYR A 28 3.23 10.06 -4.30
C TYR A 28 3.66 8.70 -3.72
N ILE A 29 3.08 8.31 -2.59
CA ILE A 29 3.35 7.02 -1.95
C ILE A 29 2.85 5.88 -2.85
N LEU A 30 1.60 5.96 -3.35
CA LEU A 30 1.04 4.93 -4.22
C LEU A 30 1.83 4.78 -5.52
N GLU A 31 2.11 5.88 -6.21
CA GLU A 31 2.88 5.84 -7.45
C GLU A 31 4.32 5.35 -7.19
N GLY A 32 4.95 5.80 -6.10
CA GLY A 32 6.27 5.35 -5.71
C GLY A 32 6.34 3.85 -5.39
N MET A 33 5.33 3.30 -4.71
CA MET A 33 5.22 1.87 -4.45
C MET A 33 4.97 1.06 -5.73
N LYS A 34 4.10 1.57 -6.63
CA LYS A 34 3.86 0.97 -7.95
C LYS A 34 5.17 0.86 -8.73
N ILE A 35 5.99 1.90 -8.71
CA ILE A 35 7.28 1.90 -9.40
C ILE A 35 8.29 0.97 -8.71
N ASP A 36 8.42 1.05 -7.38
CA ASP A 36 9.43 0.30 -6.62
C ASP A 36 9.20 -1.22 -6.65
N LYS A 37 7.95 -1.65 -6.49
CA LYS A 37 7.56 -3.07 -6.45
C LYS A 37 6.91 -3.57 -7.75
N ASN A 38 6.91 -2.75 -8.80
CA ASN A 38 6.24 -3.00 -10.08
C ASN A 38 4.75 -3.41 -9.91
N LEU A 39 4.04 -2.70 -9.03
CA LEU A 39 2.62 -2.95 -8.71
C LEU A 39 1.72 -2.09 -9.61
N SER A 40 0.48 -2.53 -9.79
CA SER A 40 -0.57 -1.82 -10.51
C SER A 40 -1.74 -1.49 -9.59
N ASP A 41 -2.64 -0.60 -10.01
CA ASP A 41 -3.85 -0.27 -9.23
C ASP A 41 -4.72 -1.49 -8.93
N ASP A 42 -4.76 -2.46 -9.86
CA ASP A 42 -5.49 -3.73 -9.74
C ASP A 42 -4.73 -4.81 -8.97
N THR A 43 -3.50 -4.55 -8.50
CA THR A 43 -2.74 -5.53 -7.74
C THR A 43 -3.45 -5.82 -6.42
N GLU A 44 -3.83 -7.09 -6.25
CA GLU A 44 -4.49 -7.58 -5.05
C GLU A 44 -3.46 -7.88 -3.97
N LEU A 45 -3.53 -7.12 -2.89
CA LEU A 45 -2.66 -7.25 -1.73
C LEU A 45 -3.53 -7.41 -0.49
N THR A 46 -3.01 -8.09 0.52
CA THR A 46 -3.62 -8.02 1.83
C THR A 46 -3.27 -6.68 2.47
N LYS A 47 -4.05 -6.28 3.47
CA LYS A 47 -3.74 -5.09 4.27
C LYS A 47 -2.31 -5.11 4.81
N GLU A 48 -1.83 -6.27 5.29
CA GLU A 48 -0.49 -6.42 5.84
C GLU A 48 0.60 -6.19 4.80
N GLU A 49 0.47 -6.81 3.62
CA GLU A 49 1.44 -6.65 2.54
C GLU A 49 1.50 -5.20 2.08
N PHE A 50 0.36 -4.54 1.90
CA PHE A 50 0.30 -3.12 1.57
C PHE A 50 1.01 -2.25 2.62
N LEU A 51 0.72 -2.46 3.91
CA LEU A 51 1.32 -1.66 4.98
C LEU A 51 2.83 -1.88 5.10
N LYS A 52 3.31 -3.12 4.91
CA LYS A 52 4.74 -3.43 4.84
C LYS A 52 5.40 -2.66 3.70
N ILE A 53 4.82 -2.70 2.51
CA ILE A 53 5.38 -2.01 1.34
C ILE A 53 5.38 -0.49 1.56
N VAL A 54 4.32 0.07 2.15
CA VAL A 54 4.26 1.50 2.54
C VAL A 54 5.38 1.83 3.53
N GLU A 55 5.61 0.98 4.53
CA GLU A 55 6.64 1.18 5.55
C GLU A 55 8.06 1.09 4.96
N GLU A 56 8.32 0.08 4.12
CA GLU A 56 9.59 -0.07 3.38
C GLU A 56 9.84 1.16 2.49
N PHE A 57 8.82 1.60 1.75
CA PHE A 57 8.90 2.79 0.90
C PHE A 57 9.21 4.05 1.71
N LYS A 58 8.57 4.23 2.87
CA LYS A 58 8.87 5.34 3.79
C LYS A 58 10.29 5.32 4.31
N LYS A 59 10.78 4.15 4.76
CA LYS A 59 12.16 3.99 5.26
C LYS A 59 13.17 4.36 4.18
N LYS A 60 12.96 3.87 2.95
CA LYS A 60 13.83 4.16 1.80
C LYS A 60 13.83 5.64 1.40
N LYS A 61 12.70 6.35 1.57
CA LYS A 61 12.57 7.78 1.29
C LYS A 61 13.13 8.70 2.37
N LEU A 62 13.25 8.23 3.62
CA LEU A 62 13.73 9.01 4.76
C LEU A 62 15.25 8.91 4.98
N GLU A 63 15.95 8.03 4.26
CA GLU A 63 17.42 7.95 4.24
C GLU A 63 18.06 8.92 3.22
N VAL A 64 17.27 9.85 2.67
CA VAL A 64 17.73 10.91 1.73
C VAL A 64 17.40 12.28 2.29
#